data_AF-A0A3G9JBF9-F1
#
_entry.id   AF-A0A3G9JBF9-F1
#
_cell.length_a   1.000
_cell.length_b   1.000
_cell.length_c   1.000
_cell.angle_alpha   90.00
_cell.angle_beta   90.00
_cell.angle_gamma   90.00
#
_symmetry.space_group_name_H-M   'P 1'
#
loop_
_entity.id
_entity.type
_entity.pdbx_description
1 polymer ?
#
loop_
_entity_poly.entity_id
_entity_poly.type
_entity_poly.pdbx_seq_one_letter_code
_entity_poly.pdbx_strand_id
1 'polypeptide(L)'
;MQITTSWMRQGIEQGIEQGIEQGIERGIERGIERGIEREKTLILRQLKRKLGEINPALETQIMELSIDDVEALGEALFDFSAVEDLINWLNTLTA
;
A
#
# COMPACT_ATOMS: atom_id res chain seq x y z
N MET A 1 1.21 24.55 -46.74
CA MET A 1 2.59 24.02 -46.64
C MET A 1 2.96 24.01 -45.16
N GLN A 2 3.03 22.86 -44.51
CA GLN A 2 3.44 22.80 -43.10
C GLN A 2 4.96 22.76 -43.03
N ILE A 3 5.57 23.82 -42.47
CA ILE A 3 6.99 23.87 -42.15
C ILE A 3 7.14 23.33 -40.72
N THR A 4 6.87 22.04 -40.51
CA THR A 4 7.22 21.40 -39.23
C THR A 4 8.74 21.24 -39.24
N THR A 5 9.44 22.09 -38.51
CA THR A 5 10.88 22.00 -38.34
C THR A 5 11.24 20.79 -37.48
N SER A 6 12.45 20.25 -37.66
CA SER A 6 12.93 19.08 -36.91
C SER A 6 12.79 19.24 -35.39
N TRP A 7 13.10 20.43 -34.87
CA TRP A 7 13.01 20.73 -33.44
C TRP A 7 11.56 20.73 -32.92
N MET A 8 10.58 21.12 -33.74
CA MET A 8 9.17 21.13 -33.33
C MET A 8 8.62 19.71 -33.21
N ARG A 9 8.98 18.81 -34.15
CA ARG A 9 8.63 17.39 -34.03
C ARG A 9 9.27 16.76 -32.79
N GLN A 10 10.56 17.01 -32.60
CA GLN A 10 11.29 16.49 -31.44
C GLN A 10 10.70 16.99 -30.11
N GLY A 11 10.30 18.27 -30.02
CA GLY A 11 9.66 18.80 -28.82
C GLY A 11 8.31 18.15 -28.52
N ILE A 12 7.50 17.86 -29.55
CA ILE A 12 6.22 17.15 -29.38
C ILE A 12 6.46 15.70 -28.94
N GLU A 13 7.39 15.01 -29.58
CA GLU A 13 7.75 13.63 -29.27
C GLU A 13 8.27 13.50 -27.82
N GLN A 14 9.22 14.36 -27.44
CA GLN A 14 9.75 14.40 -26.07
C GLN A 14 8.67 14.76 -25.05
N GLY A 15 7.77 15.71 -25.37
CA GLY A 15 6.68 16.08 -24.48
C GLY A 15 5.68 14.94 -24.26
N ILE A 16 5.38 14.16 -25.31
CA ILE A 16 4.51 12.98 -25.21
C ILE A 16 5.21 11.89 -24.40
N GLU A 17 6.48 11.59 -24.69
CA GLU A 17 7.25 10.57 -23.99
C GLU A 17 7.35 10.88 -22.49
N GLN A 18 7.78 12.09 -22.13
CA GLN A 18 7.86 12.53 -20.73
C GLN A 18 6.49 12.54 -20.05
N GLY A 19 5.44 12.96 -20.76
CA GLY A 19 4.08 12.98 -20.22
C GLY A 19 3.55 11.58 -19.91
N ILE A 20 3.82 10.61 -20.79
CA ILE A 20 3.43 9.21 -20.60
C ILE A 20 4.24 8.59 -19.45
N GLU A 21 5.56 8.78 -19.45
CA GLU A 21 6.45 8.23 -18.42
C GLU A 21 6.04 8.72 -17.02
N GLN A 22 5.93 10.04 -16.84
CA GLN A 22 5.50 10.62 -15.55
C GLN A 22 4.07 10.23 -15.18
N GLY A 23 3.18 10.10 -16.16
CA GLY A 23 1.79 9.70 -15.94
C GLY A 23 1.68 8.25 -15.43
N ILE A 24 2.44 7.34 -16.03
CA ILE A 24 2.49 5.93 -15.64
C ILE A 24 3.15 5.78 -14.28
N GLU A 25 4.31 6.39 -14.05
CA GLU A 25 5.04 6.30 -12.78
C GLU A 25 4.17 6.75 -11.60
N ARG A 26 3.61 7.97 -11.69
CA ARG A 26 2.71 8.51 -10.64
C ARG A 26 1.44 7.70 -10.49
N GLY A 27 0.92 7.14 -11.59
CA GLY A 27 -0.27 6.31 -11.58
C GLY A 27 -0.06 5.00 -10.82
N ILE A 28 1.07 4.33 -11.09
CA ILE A 28 1.47 3.08 -10.44
C ILE A 28 1.75 3.34 -8.96
N GLU A 29 2.58 4.33 -8.63
CA GLU A 29 2.95 4.66 -7.25
C GLU A 29 1.71 4.91 -6.38
N ARG A 30 0.81 5.80 -6.83
CA ARG A 30 -0.46 6.08 -6.13
C ARG A 30 -1.39 4.88 -6.07
N GLY A 31 -1.37 4.04 -7.09
CA GLY A 31 -2.17 2.81 -7.15
C GLY A 31 -1.74 1.82 -6.08
N ILE A 32 -0.43 1.61 -5.96
CA ILE A 32 0.19 0.72 -4.97
C ILE A 32 -0.04 1.25 -3.55
N GLU A 33 0.27 2.53 -3.30
CA GLU A 33 0.07 3.15 -1.98
C GLU A 33 -1.38 3.03 -1.48
N ARG A 34 -2.35 3.37 -2.34
CA ARG A 34 -3.78 3.22 -2.03
C ARG A 34 -4.20 1.76 -1.85
N GLY A 35 -3.56 0.83 -2.55
CA GLY A 35 -3.78 -0.61 -2.40
C GLY A 35 -3.39 -1.07 -1.00
N ILE A 36 -2.18 -0.73 -0.58
CA ILE A 36 -1.62 -1.08 0.73
C ILE A 36 -2.45 -0.48 1.86
N GLU A 37 -2.83 0.81 1.78
CA GLU A 37 -3.69 1.43 2.81
C GLU A 37 -5.06 0.73 2.94
N ARG A 38 -5.66 0.36 1.81
CA ARG A 38 -6.95 -0.35 1.80
C ARG A 38 -6.84 -1.74 2.40
N GLU A 39 -5.75 -2.44 2.12
CA GLU A 39 -5.48 -3.76 2.67
C GLU A 39 -5.28 -3.69 4.19
N LYS A 40 -4.43 -2.79 4.70
CA LYS A 40 -4.26 -2.54 6.13
C LYS A 40 -5.59 -2.25 6.83
N THR A 41 -6.41 -1.39 6.22
CA THR A 41 -7.75 -1.07 6.74
C THR A 41 -8.67 -2.29 6.76
N LEU A 42 -8.61 -3.14 5.75
CA LEU A 42 -9.39 -4.37 5.67
C LEU A 42 -8.98 -5.34 6.78
N ILE A 43 -7.67 -5.58 6.95
CA ILE A 43 -7.14 -6.43 8.02
C ILE A 43 -7.56 -5.89 9.38
N LEU A 44 -7.41 -4.60 9.64
CA LEU A 44 -7.81 -3.99 10.90
C LEU A 44 -9.30 -4.21 11.20
N ARG A 45 -10.18 -4.07 10.19
CA ARG A 45 -11.61 -4.35 10.33
C ARG A 45 -11.88 -5.84 10.62
N GLN A 46 -11.14 -6.75 10.00
CA GLN A 46 -11.27 -8.18 10.24
C GLN A 46 -10.85 -8.54 11.67
N LEU A 47 -9.72 -8.01 12.13
CA LEU A 47 -9.23 -8.18 13.49
C LEU A 47 -10.24 -7.64 14.51
N LYS A 48 -10.75 -6.42 14.32
CA LYS A 48 -11.80 -5.85 15.20
C LYS A 48 -13.06 -6.71 15.24
N ARG A 49 -13.45 -7.28 14.10
CA ARG A 49 -14.62 -8.17 14.03
C ARG A 49 -14.40 -9.50 14.77
N LYS A 50 -13.18 -10.03 14.73
CA LYS A 50 -12.85 -11.34 15.28
C LYS A 50 -12.45 -11.30 16.76
N LEU A 51 -11.69 -10.28 17.15
CA LEU A 51 -11.10 -10.14 18.48
C LEU A 51 -11.84 -9.12 19.37
N GLY A 52 -12.73 -8.31 18.80
CA GLY A 52 -13.45 -7.26 19.51
C GLY A 52 -12.71 -5.92 19.50
N GLU A 53 -12.81 -5.16 20.59
CA GLU A 53 -12.11 -3.87 20.69
C GLU A 53 -10.59 -4.08 20.70
N ILE A 54 -9.90 -3.32 19.84
CA ILE A 54 -8.43 -3.32 19.73
C ILE A 54 -7.94 -1.96 20.21
N ASN A 55 -6.85 -1.96 21.00
CA ASN A 55 -6.25 -0.74 21.51
C ASN A 55 -5.71 0.13 20.34
N PRO A 56 -5.95 1.46 20.31
CA PRO A 56 -5.41 2.38 19.32
C PRO A 56 -3.90 2.22 19.04
N ALA A 57 -3.09 1.88 20.05
CA ALA A 57 -1.65 1.66 19.85
C ALA A 57 -1.35 0.49 18.91
N LEU A 58 -2.12 -0.61 19.00
CA LEU A 58 -2.00 -1.75 18.09
C LEU A 58 -2.49 -1.40 16.69
N GLU A 59 -3.53 -0.56 16.59
CA GLU A 59 -3.99 -0.07 15.29
C GLU A 59 -2.89 0.71 14.57
N THR A 60 -2.21 1.61 15.29
CA THR A 60 -1.07 2.37 14.74
C THR A 60 0.05 1.43 14.30
N GLN A 61 0.42 0.43 15.11
CA GLN A 61 1.44 -0.53 14.73
C GLN A 61 1.07 -1.28 13.44
N ILE A 62 -0.18 -1.74 13.31
CA ILE A 62 -0.66 -2.40 12.07
C ILE A 62 -0.58 -1.46 10.87
N MET A 63 -0.92 -0.18 11.05
CA MET A 63 -0.84 0.81 9.98
C MET A 63 0.59 1.12 9.55
N GLU A 64 1.58 0.89 10.42
CA GLU A 64 3.01 1.11 10.16
C GLU A 64 3.72 -0.13 9.59
N LEU A 65 3.06 -1.30 9.56
CA LEU A 65 3.64 -2.54 9.03
C LEU A 65 4.10 -2.41 7.56
N SER A 66 5.14 -3.16 7.21
CA SER A 66 5.56 -3.33 5.82
C SER A 66 4.48 -4.09 5.03
N ILE A 67 4.53 -4.05 3.70
CA ILE A 67 3.57 -4.82 2.87
C ILE A 67 3.68 -6.32 3.13
N ASP A 68 4.90 -6.85 3.25
CA ASP A 68 5.16 -8.28 3.49
C ASP A 68 4.57 -8.71 4.85
N ASP A 69 4.70 -7.87 5.87
CA ASP A 69 4.12 -8.13 7.20
C ASP A 69 2.60 -8.06 7.19
N VAL A 70 2.01 -7.14 6.39
CA VAL A 70 0.56 -7.04 6.22
C VAL A 70 0.01 -8.30 5.56
N GLU A 71 0.66 -8.81 4.52
CA GLU A 71 0.28 -10.08 3.87
C GLU A 71 0.37 -11.26 4.85
N ALA A 72 1.48 -11.35 5.60
CA ALA A 72 1.67 -12.38 6.62
C ALA A 72 0.64 -12.31 7.75
N LEU A 73 0.29 -11.10 8.20
CA LEU A 73 -0.79 -10.87 9.17
C LEU A 73 -2.14 -11.31 8.59
N GLY A 74 -2.35 -11.12 7.29
CA GLY A 74 -3.49 -11.60 6.51
C GLY A 74 -3.75 -13.09 6.69
N GLU A 75 -2.69 -13.90 6.68
CA GLU A 75 -2.78 -15.35 6.88
C GLU A 75 -2.90 -15.72 8.37
N ALA A 76 -2.05 -15.12 9.22
CA ALA A 76 -2.02 -15.43 10.65
C ALA A 76 -3.32 -15.06 11.37
N LEU A 77 -4.07 -14.06 10.89
CA LEU A 77 -5.30 -13.61 11.56
C LEU A 77 -6.34 -14.72 11.71
N PHE A 78 -6.33 -15.74 10.84
CA PHE A 78 -7.28 -16.84 10.91
C PHE A 78 -7.06 -17.71 12.15
N ASP A 79 -5.83 -17.83 12.62
CA ASP A 79 -5.43 -18.63 13.78
C ASP A 79 -5.63 -17.92 15.12
N PHE A 80 -5.83 -16.59 15.11
CA PHE A 80 -6.03 -15.83 16.34
C PHE A 80 -7.32 -16.24 17.04
N SER A 81 -7.28 -16.31 18.36
CA SER A 81 -8.43 -16.56 19.23
C SER A 81 -8.67 -15.41 20.20
N ALA A 82 -7.64 -14.63 20.52
CA ALA A 82 -7.71 -13.47 21.40
C ALA A 82 -6.76 -12.34 20.96
N VAL A 83 -6.88 -11.17 21.58
CA VAL A 83 -6.02 -10.00 21.30
C VAL A 83 -4.56 -10.30 21.66
N GLU A 84 -4.32 -11.17 22.63
CA GLU A 84 -2.99 -11.63 23.02
C GLU A 84 -2.25 -12.32 21.88
N ASP A 85 -2.94 -13.04 20.99
CA ASP A 85 -2.31 -13.70 19.84
C ASP A 85 -1.75 -12.66 18.85
N LEU A 86 -2.51 -11.60 18.60
CA LEU A 86 -2.09 -10.46 17.79
C LEU A 86 -0.87 -9.75 18.41
N ILE A 87 -0.89 -9.51 19.73
CA ILE A 87 0.22 -8.88 20.44
C ILE A 87 1.49 -9.74 20.33
N ASN A 88 1.36 -11.05 20.56
CA ASN A 88 2.47 -11.98 20.46
C ASN A 88 3.05 -12.01 19.04
N TRP A 89 2.18 -12.04 18.03
CA TRP A 89 2.59 -12.00 16.63
C TRP A 89 3.35 -10.71 16.30
N LEU A 90 2.84 -9.53 16.68
CA LEU A 90 3.51 -8.24 16.46
C LEU A 90 4.88 -8.16 17.16
N ASN A 91 5.01 -8.76 18.34
CA ASN A 91 6.28 -8.82 19.06
C ASN A 91 7.33 -9.69 18.33
N THR A 92 6.92 -10.62 17.46
CA THR A 92 7.88 -11.40 16.66
C THR A 92 8.55 -10.59 15.56
N LEU A 93 7.96 -9.48 15.13
CA LEU A 93 8.52 -8.58 14.12
C LEU A 93 9.53 -7.58 14.68
N THR A 94 9.50 -7.36 16.01
CA THR A 94 10.33 -6.36 16.70
C THR A 94 11.48 -6.98 17.50
N ALA A 95 11.68 -8.30 17.37
CA ALA A 95 12.68 -9.09 18.07
C ALA A 95 14.03 -9.19 17.33
#